data_AF-A0A925PT75-F1
#
_entry.id   AF-A0A925PT75-F1
#
_cell.length_a   1.000
_cell.length_b   1.000
_cell.length_c   1.000
_cell.angle_alpha   90.00
_cell.angle_beta   90.00
_cell.angle_gamma   90.00
#
_symmetry.space_group_name_H-M   'P 1'
#
loop_
_entity.id
_entity.type
_entity.pdbx_description
1 polymer ?
#
loop_
_entity_poly.entity_id
_entity_poly.type
_entity_poly.pdbx_seq_one_letter_code
_entity_poly.pdbx_strand_id
1 'polypeptide(L)'
;PVPPIPPMPMIPGVNTMRFESTSHLGKGTTSSLGTKDFEGVKAEGKSTTWTIPAGQIGNRNPINVTSESWYSPELQVTVYSRHNDPRTGESIYRLASVKRAEPEAHLFRVPEGYELKGRSKDKAKDKPKEKP
;
A
#
# COMPACT_ATOMS: atom_id res chain seq x y z
N PRO A 1 -2.51 -25.25 6.48
CA PRO A 1 -1.50 -24.64 5.58
C PRO A 1 -2.02 -23.31 5.03
N VAL A 2 -1.37 -22.20 5.37
CA VAL A 2 -1.65 -20.90 4.73
C VAL A 2 -1.02 -20.92 3.33
N PRO A 3 -1.75 -20.50 2.27
CA PRO A 3 -1.15 -20.37 0.95
C PRO A 3 -0.02 -19.33 1.00
N PRO A 4 1.07 -19.52 0.23
CA PRO A 4 2.10 -18.50 0.11
C PRO A 4 1.48 -17.21 -0.40
N ILE A 5 1.72 -16.11 0.32
CA ILE A 5 1.28 -14.78 -0.10
C ILE A 5 2.06 -14.46 -1.39
N PRO A 6 1.39 -14.06 -2.49
CA PRO A 6 2.11 -13.62 -3.68
C PRO A 6 2.99 -12.41 -3.32
N PRO A 7 4.22 -12.32 -3.83
CA PRO A 7 5.06 -11.13 -3.62
C PRO A 7 4.29 -9.91 -4.12
N MET A 8 3.97 -8.97 -3.24
CA MET A 8 3.31 -7.73 -3.65
C MET A 8 4.27 -6.95 -4.56
N PRO A 9 3.81 -6.42 -5.70
CA PRO A 9 4.61 -5.47 -6.47
C PRO A 9 4.90 -4.25 -5.58
N MET A 10 6.18 -3.91 -5.42
CA MET A 10 6.55 -2.63 -4.82
C MET A 10 6.11 -1.53 -5.78
N ILE A 11 5.03 -0.81 -5.46
CA ILE A 11 4.62 0.37 -6.22
C ILE A 11 5.63 1.49 -5.89
N PRO A 12 6.39 2.01 -6.87
CA PRO A 12 7.31 3.12 -6.64
C PRO A 12 6.54 4.35 -6.14
N GLY A 13 6.97 4.94 -5.02
CA GLY A 13 6.35 6.14 -4.45
C GLY A 13 5.32 5.92 -3.33
N VAL A 14 5.06 4.68 -2.91
CA VAL A 14 4.06 4.34 -1.87
C VAL A 14 4.73 3.97 -0.54
N ASN A 15 5.61 4.83 -0.03
CA ASN A 15 6.22 4.66 1.31
C ASN A 15 5.24 4.99 2.47
N THR A 16 3.98 5.34 2.18
CA THR A 16 3.02 5.84 3.17
C THR A 16 1.73 5.02 3.31
N MET A 17 1.55 3.93 2.55
CA MET A 17 0.50 2.98 2.88
C MET A 17 0.95 2.16 4.10
N ARG A 18 0.81 2.73 5.30
CA ARG A 18 0.80 1.95 6.54
C ARG A 18 -0.42 1.04 6.49
N PHE A 19 -0.30 -0.09 5.81
CA PHE A 19 -1.10 -1.26 6.14
C PHE A 19 -0.63 -1.65 7.54
N GLU A 20 -1.35 -1.19 8.57
CA GLU A 20 -1.10 -1.64 9.93
C GLU A 20 -1.03 -3.17 9.90
N SER A 21 0.11 -3.71 10.34
CA SER A 21 0.38 -5.13 10.22
C SER A 21 -0.60 -5.88 11.12
N THR A 22 -1.67 -6.44 10.56
CA THR A 22 -2.71 -7.18 11.30
C THR A 22 -2.21 -8.51 11.87
N SER A 23 -0.93 -8.84 11.67
CA SER A 23 -0.27 -10.02 12.22
C SER A 23 -0.39 -10.12 13.75
N HIS A 24 -0.41 -8.99 14.46
CA HIS A 24 -0.56 -8.96 15.91
C HIS A 24 -1.99 -9.30 16.40
N LEU A 25 -3.00 -9.25 15.52
CA LEU A 25 -4.40 -9.58 15.85
C LEU A 25 -4.70 -11.07 15.71
N GLY A 26 -3.77 -11.86 15.17
CA GLY A 26 -3.96 -13.29 14.94
C GLY A 26 -4.86 -13.60 13.74
N LYS A 27 -5.55 -14.73 13.80
CA LYS A 27 -6.40 -15.23 12.69
C LYS A 27 -7.72 -14.45 12.66
N GLY A 28 -7.95 -13.70 11.59
CA GLY A 28 -9.23 -13.04 11.32
C GLY A 28 -10.16 -13.92 10.48
N THR A 29 -11.45 -13.61 10.51
CA THR A 29 -12.46 -14.21 9.64
C THR A 29 -12.64 -13.34 8.41
N THR A 30 -12.39 -13.90 7.23
CA THR A 30 -12.56 -13.20 5.95
C THR A 30 -13.89 -13.56 5.30
N SER A 31 -14.60 -12.55 4.82
CA SER A 31 -15.83 -12.66 4.04
C SER A 31 -15.71 -11.90 2.72
N SER A 32 -16.37 -12.42 1.68
CA SER A 32 -16.48 -11.73 0.39
C SER A 32 -17.62 -10.72 0.46
N LEU A 33 -17.36 -9.49 -0.02
CA LEU A 33 -18.36 -8.42 -0.10
C LEU A 33 -18.98 -8.33 -1.50
N GLY A 34 -18.52 -9.14 -2.45
CA GLY A 34 -18.97 -9.09 -3.84
C GLY A 34 -18.31 -7.96 -4.63
N THR A 35 -19.05 -7.34 -5.53
CA THR A 35 -18.52 -6.34 -6.47
C THR A 35 -19.19 -4.99 -6.26
N LYS A 36 -18.42 -3.91 -6.36
CA LYS A 36 -18.90 -2.52 -6.24
C LYS A 36 -18.18 -1.62 -7.23
N ASP A 37 -18.84 -0.54 -7.65
CA ASP A 37 -18.27 0.47 -8.51
C ASP A 37 -17.68 1.63 -7.69
N PHE A 38 -16.49 2.10 -8.10
CA PHE A 38 -15.79 3.26 -7.54
C PHE A 38 -15.39 4.21 -8.66
N GLU A 39 -16.17 5.29 -8.86
CA GLU A 39 -15.92 6.29 -9.91
C GLU A 39 -15.81 5.68 -11.32
N GLY A 40 -16.67 4.71 -11.63
CA GLY A 40 -16.65 3.97 -12.89
C GLY A 40 -15.64 2.84 -12.94
N VAL A 41 -14.91 2.57 -11.84
CA VAL A 41 -14.00 1.44 -11.71
C VAL A 41 -14.68 0.32 -10.93
N LYS A 42 -14.94 -0.80 -11.61
CA LYS A 42 -15.45 -2.02 -10.96
C LYS A 42 -14.36 -2.64 -10.08
N ALA A 43 -14.73 -2.98 -8.85
CA ALA A 43 -13.84 -3.61 -7.88
C ALA A 43 -14.53 -4.70 -7.06
N GLU A 44 -13.75 -5.68 -6.63
CA GLU A 44 -14.15 -6.81 -5.81
C GLU A 44 -13.72 -6.58 -4.36
N GLY A 45 -14.67 -6.73 -3.45
CA GLY A 45 -14.51 -6.42 -2.04
C GLY A 45 -14.29 -7.67 -1.20
N LYS A 46 -13.39 -7.56 -0.23
CA LYS A 46 -13.24 -8.51 0.88
C LYS A 46 -13.20 -7.76 2.19
N SER A 47 -13.76 -8.36 3.24
CA SER A 47 -13.68 -7.86 4.60
C SER A 47 -13.08 -8.92 5.49
N THR A 48 -12.15 -8.53 6.35
CA THR A 48 -11.62 -9.39 7.40
C THR A 48 -11.93 -8.76 8.76
N THR A 49 -12.48 -9.56 9.66
CA THR A 49 -12.79 -9.15 11.04
C THR A 49 -11.95 -9.94 12.02
N TRP A 50 -11.34 -9.25 12.98
CA TRP A 50 -10.65 -9.84 14.13
C TRP A 50 -11.39 -9.47 15.40
N THR A 51 -11.53 -10.42 16.30
CA THR A 51 -12.15 -10.20 17.62
C THR A 51 -11.10 -10.43 18.70
N ILE A 52 -10.82 -9.38 19.47
CA ILE A 52 -10.04 -9.45 20.71
C ILE A 52 -11.05 -9.70 21.84
N PRO A 53 -11.06 -10.89 22.48
CA PRO A 53 -11.99 -11.18 23.57
C PRO A 53 -11.85 -10.23 24.75
N ALA A 54 -12.90 -10.13 25.57
CA ALA A 54 -12.86 -9.38 26.81
C ALA A 54 -11.72 -9.88 27.72
N GLY A 55 -11.02 -8.95 28.37
CA GLY A 55 -9.95 -9.22 29.32
C GLY A 55 -8.57 -9.48 28.71
N GLN A 56 -8.44 -9.71 27.39
CA GLN A 56 -7.15 -10.11 26.79
C GLN A 56 -6.11 -8.99 26.86
N ILE A 57 -6.52 -7.73 26.69
CA ILE A 57 -5.63 -6.56 26.71
C ILE A 57 -6.07 -5.52 27.76
N GLY A 58 -6.75 -5.98 28.82
CA GLY A 58 -7.37 -5.09 29.82
C GLY A 58 -8.67 -4.42 29.35
N ASN A 59 -9.21 -4.84 28.21
CA ASN A 59 -10.51 -4.40 27.69
C ASN A 59 -11.67 -5.06 28.45
N ARG A 60 -12.69 -4.28 28.82
CA ARG A 60 -13.89 -4.83 29.51
C ARG A 60 -14.84 -5.58 28.57
N ASN A 61 -14.95 -5.11 27.32
CA ASN A 61 -15.79 -5.70 26.29
C ASN A 61 -14.93 -6.21 25.12
N PRO A 62 -15.40 -7.19 24.33
CA PRO A 62 -14.71 -7.61 23.12
C PRO A 62 -14.51 -6.45 22.15
N ILE A 63 -13.35 -6.41 21.48
CA ILE A 63 -13.03 -5.40 20.48
C ILE A 63 -13.02 -6.06 19.11
N ASN A 64 -13.81 -5.51 18.18
CA ASN A 64 -13.83 -5.96 16.80
C ASN A 64 -13.02 -4.98 15.94
N VAL A 65 -11.95 -5.49 15.35
CA VAL A 65 -11.15 -4.78 14.35
C VAL A 65 -11.60 -5.26 12.98
N THR A 66 -11.85 -4.34 12.05
CA THR A 66 -12.32 -4.67 10.70
C THR A 66 -11.41 -4.05 9.66
N SER A 67 -11.07 -4.83 8.63
CA SER A 67 -10.33 -4.35 7.47
C SER A 67 -11.08 -4.74 6.21
N GLU A 68 -11.44 -3.73 5.44
CA GLU A 68 -12.13 -3.86 4.17
C GLU A 68 -11.19 -3.46 3.03
N SER A 69 -11.18 -4.21 1.94
CA SER A 69 -10.32 -3.95 0.78
C SER A 69 -11.08 -4.21 -0.50
N TRP A 70 -11.01 -3.27 -1.44
CA TRP A 70 -11.62 -3.34 -2.76
C TRP A 70 -10.55 -3.28 -3.83
N TYR A 71 -10.44 -4.36 -4.58
CA TYR A 71 -9.44 -4.53 -5.62
C TYR A 71 -10.09 -4.48 -6.99
N SER A 72 -9.56 -3.68 -7.91
CA SER A 72 -10.02 -3.67 -9.30
C SER A 72 -9.18 -4.67 -10.12
N PRO A 73 -9.78 -5.74 -10.67
CA PRO A 73 -9.06 -6.67 -11.54
C PRO A 73 -8.60 -6.03 -12.85
N GLU A 74 -9.34 -5.03 -13.34
CA GLU A 74 -9.01 -4.24 -14.52
C GLU A 74 -7.82 -3.30 -14.24
N LEU A 75 -7.90 -2.57 -13.12
CA LEU A 75 -6.86 -1.72 -12.54
C LEU A 75 -5.54 -2.44 -12.21
N GLN A 76 -5.69 -3.69 -11.80
CA GLN A 76 -4.72 -4.42 -10.98
C GLN A 76 -4.28 -3.67 -9.71
N VAL A 77 -5.16 -2.84 -9.15
CA VAL A 77 -4.87 -1.99 -7.98
C VAL A 77 -6.04 -2.00 -6.99
N THR A 78 -5.72 -1.74 -5.71
CA THR A 78 -6.73 -1.45 -4.69
C THR A 78 -7.29 -0.05 -4.92
N VAL A 79 -8.61 0.07 -5.09
CA VAL A 79 -9.31 1.35 -5.31
C VAL A 79 -9.84 1.93 -4.01
N TYR A 80 -10.11 1.09 -3.02
CA TYR A 80 -10.56 1.50 -1.71
C TYR A 80 -10.07 0.52 -0.64
N SER A 81 -9.67 1.03 0.51
CA SER A 81 -9.38 0.23 1.69
C SER A 81 -9.83 0.99 2.92
N ARG A 82 -10.41 0.28 3.88
CA ARG A 82 -10.82 0.86 5.16
C ARG A 82 -10.38 -0.05 6.29
N HIS A 83 -9.59 0.49 7.19
CA HIS A 83 -9.22 -0.17 8.44
C HIS A 83 -9.89 0.56 9.58
N ASN A 84 -10.60 -0.16 10.43
CA ASN A 84 -11.25 0.38 11.61
C ASN A 84 -10.87 -0.46 12.81
N ASP A 85 -10.08 0.14 13.71
CA ASP A 85 -9.70 -0.42 14.99
C ASP A 85 -10.15 0.56 16.09
N PRO A 86 -11.09 0.19 16.96
CA PRO A 86 -11.56 1.07 18.05
C PRO A 86 -10.45 1.59 18.99
N ARG A 87 -9.24 1.01 18.95
CA ARG A 87 -8.10 1.39 19.78
C ARG A 87 -7.24 2.49 19.15
N THR A 88 -7.10 2.49 17.82
CA THR A 88 -6.21 3.40 17.07
C THR A 88 -6.96 4.35 16.14
N GLY A 89 -8.22 4.05 15.83
CA GLY A 89 -9.11 4.84 15.00
C GLY A 89 -9.39 4.20 13.64
N GLU A 90 -9.80 5.04 12.70
CA GLU A 90 -10.14 4.63 11.34
C GLU A 90 -9.11 5.19 10.35
N SER A 91 -8.68 4.35 9.41
CA SER A 91 -7.86 4.73 8.26
C SER A 91 -8.58 4.36 6.98
N ILE A 92 -8.84 5.37 6.14
CA ILE A 92 -9.48 5.19 4.84
C ILE A 92 -8.49 5.57 3.75
N TYR A 93 -8.31 4.67 2.80
CA TYR A 93 -7.65 4.91 1.53
C TYR A 93 -8.70 4.84 0.41
N ARG A 94 -8.68 5.83 -0.47
CA ARG A 94 -9.57 5.88 -1.63
C ARG A 94 -8.82 6.49 -2.81
N LEU A 95 -8.83 5.78 -3.94
CA LEU A 95 -8.47 6.38 -5.23
C LEU A 95 -9.62 7.27 -5.71
N ALA A 96 -9.27 8.47 -6.15
CA ALA A 96 -10.20 9.45 -6.70
C ALA A 96 -9.62 10.05 -7.97
N SER A 97 -10.50 10.50 -8.89
CA SER A 97 -10.11 11.14 -10.14
C SER A 97 -9.16 10.29 -11.01
N VAL A 98 -9.49 9.00 -11.16
CA VAL A 98 -8.69 8.06 -11.95
C VAL A 98 -8.78 8.43 -13.44
N LYS A 99 -7.65 8.80 -14.04
CA LYS A 99 -7.51 9.04 -15.49
C LYS A 99 -6.69 7.92 -16.11
N ARG A 100 -7.22 7.30 -17.17
CA ARG A 100 -6.59 6.16 -17.88
C ARG A 100 -5.81 6.57 -19.13
N ALA A 101 -5.71 7.88 -19.39
CA ALA A 101 -4.97 8.43 -20.52
C ALA A 101 -3.47 8.53 -20.19
N GLU A 102 -2.64 8.63 -21.24
CA GLU A 102 -1.21 8.90 -21.09
C GLU A 102 -1.02 10.18 -20.26
N PRO A 103 -0.21 10.14 -19.20
CA PRO A 103 0.07 11.33 -18.42
C PRO A 103 0.93 12.32 -19.21
N GLU A 104 0.76 13.61 -18.93
CA GLU A 104 1.51 14.67 -19.59
C GLU A 104 3.03 14.53 -19.36
N ALA A 105 3.82 14.55 -20.44
CA ALA A 105 5.27 14.29 -20.38
C ALA A 105 6.04 15.27 -19.47
N HIS A 106 5.51 16.47 -19.25
CA HIS A 106 6.14 17.46 -18.38
C HIS A 106 6.06 17.11 -16.89
N LEU A 107 5.12 16.26 -16.46
CA LEU A 107 5.03 15.76 -15.08
C LEU A 107 6.22 14.90 -14.67
N PHE A 108 6.93 14.35 -15.66
CA PHE A 108 8.13 13.52 -15.47
C PHE A 108 9.41 14.30 -15.75
N ARG A 109 9.33 15.60 -16.06
CA ARG A 109 10.51 16.45 -16.16
C ARG A 109 10.92 16.88 -14.75
N VAL A 110 12.23 16.86 -14.52
CA VAL A 110 12.82 17.37 -13.29
C VAL A 110 12.53 18.87 -13.20
N PRO A 111 11.95 19.38 -12.09
CA PRO A 111 11.70 20.80 -11.90
C PRO A 111 12.99 21.62 -11.90
N GLU A 112 12.89 22.88 -12.32
CA GLU A 112 13.99 23.84 -12.22
C GLU A 112 14.38 24.04 -10.74
N GLY A 113 15.67 23.96 -10.42
CA GLY A 113 16.18 24.04 -9.05
C GLY A 113 16.28 22.69 -8.31
N TYR A 114 16.00 21.56 -8.95
CA TYR A 114 16.28 20.24 -8.37
C TYR A 114 17.79 19.95 -8.34
N GLU A 115 18.41 20.02 -7.16
CA GLU A 115 19.81 19.64 -6.97
C GLU A 115 19.99 18.12 -6.89
N LEU A 116 20.69 17.55 -7.87
CA LEU A 116 21.14 16.15 -7.78
C LEU A 116 22.26 16.00 -6.76
N LYS A 117 21.95 15.46 -5.59
CA LYS A 117 22.97 14.93 -4.68
C LYS A 117 23.47 13.58 -5.19
N GLY A 118 24.57 13.60 -5.96
CA GLY A 118 25.20 12.39 -6.49
C GLY A 118 25.69 11.45 -5.38
N ARG A 119 25.41 10.15 -5.54
CA ARG A 119 26.02 9.09 -4.71
C ARG A 119 27.38 8.73 -5.33
N SER A 120 28.40 9.56 -5.10
CA SER A 120 29.71 9.38 -5.72
C SER A 120 30.51 8.22 -5.10
N LYS A 121 30.50 7.07 -5.77
CA LYS A 121 31.68 6.20 -5.97
C LYS A 121 31.78 6.12 -7.50
N ASP A 122 32.75 6.71 -8.19
CA ASP A 122 34.16 6.34 -8.18
C ASP A 122 35.03 7.52 -8.65
N LYS A 123 36.07 7.87 -7.88
CA LYS A 123 37.18 8.70 -8.39
C LYS A 123 38.25 7.79 -9.00
N ALA A 124 38.36 7.89 -10.32
CA ALA A 124 39.59 7.93 -11.11
C ALA A 124 40.75 7.01 -10.70
N LYS A 125 41.04 6.03 -11.56
CA LYS A 125 42.42 5.59 -11.80
C LYS A 125 42.62 5.22 -13.26
N ASP A 126 42.62 6.23 -14.12
CA ASP A 126 43.26 6.13 -15.44
C ASP A 126 44.27 7.28 -15.54
N LYS A 127 45.56 6.93 -15.60
CA LYS A 127 46.66 7.85 -15.87
C LYS A 127 47.53 7.20 -16.96
N PRO A 128 47.82 7.87 -18.09
CA PRO A 128 48.51 7.26 -19.21
C PRO A 128 49.98 6.96 -18.90
N LYS A 129 50.52 5.93 -19.56
CA LYS A 129 51.95 5.59 -19.59
C LYS A 129 52.74 6.66 -20.34
N GLU A 130 53.86 7.11 -19.76
CA GLU A 130 55.01 7.57 -20.53
C GLU A 130 56.31 7.25 -19.77
N LYS A 131 57.29 6.73 -20.53
CA LYS A 131 58.55 6.13 -20.10
C LYS A 131 59.69 7.07 -20.51
N PRO A 132 60.81 7.07 -19.78
CA PRO A 132 62.10 6.81 -20.45
C PRO A 132 62.72 5.48 -20.02
#